data_AF-A0A5M3Z785-F1
#
_entry.id   AF-A0A5M3Z785-F1
#
_cell.length_a   1.000
_cell.length_b   1.000
_cell.length_c   1.000
_cell.angle_alpha   90.00
_cell.angle_beta   90.00
_cell.angle_gamma   90.00
#
_symmetry.space_group_name_H-M   'P 1'
#
loop_
_entity.id
_entity.type
_entity.pdbx_description
1 polymer ?
#
loop_
_entity_poly.entity_id
_entity_poly.type
_entity_poly.pdbx_seq_one_letter_code
_entity_poly.pdbx_strand_id
1 'polypeptide(L)'
;MGNESTPNSAGGATHTPTAESNLSSRPGGAPVRAYMNEKIVPYLLEGMKTVTKEQPANPLRALGEFLIQKSNEVEGGGASGKSPE
;
A
#
# COMPACT_ATOMS: atom_id res chain seq x y z
N MET A 1 -13.13 37.18 48.37
CA MET A 1 -11.92 36.86 47.57
C MET A 1 -11.31 35.60 48.15
N GLY A 2 -11.11 34.56 47.32
CA GLY A 2 -10.74 33.18 47.70
C GLY A 2 -12.00 32.29 47.76
N ASN A 3 -12.10 31.10 47.16
CA ASN A 3 -11.13 30.08 46.74
C ASN A 3 -11.79 29.05 45.78
N GLU A 4 -10.97 28.25 45.09
CA GLU A 4 -11.27 27.36 43.95
C GLU A 4 -12.23 26.18 44.19
N SER A 5 -12.88 25.70 43.11
CA SER A 5 -13.06 24.26 42.81
C SER A 5 -13.55 24.07 41.37
N THR A 6 -12.66 23.65 40.47
CA THR A 6 -13.01 22.78 39.32
C THR A 6 -12.92 21.32 39.78
N PRO A 7 -13.69 20.37 39.20
CA PRO A 7 -13.08 19.63 38.10
C PRO A 7 -14.05 19.13 36.99
N ASN A 8 -13.50 19.11 35.77
CA ASN A 8 -13.47 17.95 34.87
C ASN A 8 -14.81 17.34 34.39
N SER A 9 -15.34 17.88 33.28
CA SER A 9 -16.28 17.15 32.43
C SER A 9 -15.53 16.25 31.44
N ALA A 10 -15.84 14.97 31.57
CA ALA A 10 -15.42 13.86 30.75
C ALA A 10 -15.60 14.10 29.25
N GLY A 11 -14.52 13.86 28.51
CA GLY A 11 -14.52 13.59 27.08
C GLY A 11 -13.41 12.59 26.82
N GLY A 12 -13.67 11.32 27.11
CA GLY A 12 -12.68 10.24 27.01
C GLY A 12 -12.09 10.17 25.60
N ALA A 13 -10.79 10.41 25.52
CA ALA A 13 -9.98 10.03 24.37
C ALA A 13 -9.86 8.50 24.34
N THR A 14 -10.89 7.82 23.82
CA THR A 14 -10.74 6.46 23.32
C THR A 14 -10.06 6.54 21.96
N HIS A 15 -8.73 6.48 21.95
CA HIS A 15 -7.98 6.16 20.74
C HIS A 15 -8.22 4.68 20.41
N THR A 16 -9.34 4.40 19.74
CA THR A 16 -9.49 3.18 18.96
C THR A 16 -8.68 3.37 17.68
N PRO A 17 -7.65 2.56 17.37
CA PRO A 17 -7.15 2.51 16.01
C PRO A 17 -8.15 1.66 15.22
N THR A 18 -9.34 2.22 14.99
CA THR A 18 -10.22 1.68 13.97
C THR A 18 -9.48 1.91 12.67
N ALA A 19 -9.03 0.83 12.05
CA ALA A 19 -8.59 0.82 10.67
C ALA A 19 -9.80 1.20 9.80
N GLU A 20 -10.10 2.50 9.76
CA GLU A 20 -11.07 3.08 8.85
C GLU A 20 -10.41 3.13 7.48
N SER A 21 -10.51 2.00 6.79
CA SER A 21 -10.35 1.82 5.35
C SER A 21 -11.43 2.61 4.60
N ASN A 22 -11.53 3.91 4.87
CA ASN A 22 -12.47 4.83 4.24
C ASN A 22 -11.73 5.97 3.55
N LEU A 23 -10.74 5.62 2.72
CA LEU A 23 -10.37 6.45 1.58
C LEU A 23 -11.41 6.26 0.48
N SER A 24 -12.62 6.70 0.83
CA SER A 24 -13.69 7.13 -0.04
C SER A 24 -13.13 7.55 -1.39
N SER A 25 -13.63 6.83 -2.40
CA SER A 25 -13.72 7.18 -3.81
C SER A 25 -13.71 8.70 -4.05
N ARG A 26 -12.53 9.30 -4.06
CA ARG A 26 -12.35 10.68 -4.52
C ARG A 26 -12.47 10.63 -6.05
N PRO A 27 -13.53 11.20 -6.67
CA PRO A 27 -13.89 10.90 -8.06
C PRO A 27 -12.85 11.34 -9.11
N GLY A 28 -11.81 12.09 -8.74
CA GLY A 28 -10.75 12.55 -9.64
C GLY A 28 -9.53 11.63 -9.78
N GLY A 29 -9.45 10.54 -9.00
CA GLY A 29 -8.27 9.66 -8.99
C GLY A 29 -8.54 8.19 -9.35
N ALA A 30 -9.80 7.85 -9.64
CA ALA A 30 -10.22 6.48 -9.89
C ALA A 30 -9.46 5.77 -11.04
N PRO A 31 -9.28 6.37 -12.23
CA PRO A 31 -8.60 5.67 -13.33
C PRO A 31 -7.11 5.47 -13.09
N VAL A 32 -6.41 6.46 -12.52
CA VAL A 32 -4.98 6.33 -12.17
C VAL A 32 -4.77 5.27 -11.09
N ARG A 33 -5.59 5.27 -10.03
CA ARG A 33 -5.48 4.26 -8.98
C ARG A 33 -5.85 2.87 -9.46
N ALA A 34 -6.87 2.73 -10.30
CA ALA A 34 -7.22 1.46 -10.92
C ALA A 34 -6.04 0.90 -11.73
N TYR A 35 -5.45 1.74 -12.60
CA TYR A 35 -4.27 1.35 -13.37
C TYR A 35 -3.09 0.93 -12.47
N MET A 36 -2.79 1.70 -11.41
CA MET A 36 -1.73 1.34 -10.48
C MET A 36 -2.04 0.02 -9.75
N ASN A 37 -3.26 -0.15 -9.26
CA ASN A 37 -3.71 -1.34 -8.54
C ASN A 37 -3.68 -2.59 -9.42
N GLU A 38 -3.97 -2.47 -10.70
CA GLU A 38 -3.98 -3.59 -11.65
C GLU A 38 -2.58 -3.93 -12.18
N LYS A 39 -1.74 -2.92 -12.45
CA LYS A 39 -0.49 -3.12 -13.18
C LYS A 39 0.76 -3.13 -12.32
N ILE A 40 0.78 -2.43 -11.19
CA ILE A 40 2.03 -2.11 -10.48
C ILE A 40 1.99 -2.55 -9.02
N VAL A 41 0.90 -2.25 -8.30
CA VAL A 41 0.74 -2.54 -6.86
C VAL A 41 0.95 -4.00 -6.48
N PRO A 42 0.42 -5.02 -7.18
CA PRO A 42 0.64 -6.41 -6.79
C PRO A 42 2.13 -6.78 -6.77
N TYR A 43 2.88 -6.33 -7.79
CA TYR A 43 4.31 -6.61 -7.91
C TYR A 43 5.15 -5.80 -6.92
N LEU A 44 4.75 -4.55 -6.64
CA LEU A 44 5.38 -3.74 -5.60
C LEU A 44 5.25 -4.40 -4.23
N LEU A 45 4.06 -4.88 -3.88
CA LEU A 45 3.83 -5.56 -2.60
C LEU A 45 4.63 -6.86 -2.50
N GLU A 46 4.74 -7.62 -3.59
CA GLU A 46 5.55 -8.84 -3.64
C GLU A 46 7.04 -8.53 -3.44
N GLY A 47 7.59 -7.56 -4.16
CA GLY A 47 8.98 -7.15 -4.02
C GLY A 47 9.31 -6.56 -2.65
N MET A 48 8.39 -5.76 -2.09
CA MET A 48 8.53 -5.23 -0.73
C MET A 48 8.61 -6.33 0.31
N LYS A 49 7.81 -7.41 0.19
CA LYS A 49 7.91 -8.57 1.11
C LYS A 49 9.31 -9.18 1.07
N THR A 50 9.88 -9.39 -0.11
CA THR A 50 11.23 -9.93 -0.28
C THR A 50 12.29 -9.03 0.36
N VAL A 51 12.20 -7.72 0.13
CA VAL A 51 13.13 -6.74 0.73
C VAL A 51 13.01 -6.71 2.25
N THR A 52 11.80 -6.78 2.80
CA THR A 52 11.61 -6.82 4.27
C THR A 52 12.11 -8.11 4.91
N LYS A 53 12.09 -9.22 4.17
CA LYS A 53 12.57 -10.52 4.63
C LYS A 53 14.09 -10.61 4.60
N GLU A 54 14.71 -10.27 3.48
CA GLU A 54 16.16 -10.42 3.27
C GLU A 54 16.97 -9.25 3.87
N GLN A 55 16.32 -8.10 4.14
CA GLN A 55 16.94 -6.86 4.62
C GLN A 55 18.29 -6.55 3.96
N PRO A 56 18.34 -6.46 2.62
CA PRO A 56 19.59 -6.20 1.91
C PRO A 56 20.11 -4.80 2.25
N ALA A 57 21.45 -4.63 2.19
CA ALA A 57 22.10 -3.35 2.47
C ALA A 57 21.60 -2.19 1.57
N ASN A 58 21.11 -2.51 0.36
CA ASN A 58 20.54 -1.55 -0.58
C ASN A 58 19.09 -1.95 -0.94
N PRO A 59 18.10 -1.64 -0.08
CA PRO A 59 16.72 -2.12 -0.25
C PRO A 59 16.04 -1.64 -1.53
N LEU A 60 16.28 -0.38 -1.92
CA LEU A 60 15.71 0.18 -3.16
C LEU A 60 16.30 -0.46 -4.41
N ARG A 61 17.60 -0.78 -4.39
CA ARG A 61 18.27 -1.46 -5.51
C ARG A 61 17.72 -2.87 -5.68
N ALA A 62 17.64 -3.63 -4.59
CA ALA A 62 17.08 -4.97 -4.60
C ALA A 62 15.61 -4.99 -5.07
N LEU A 63 14.81 -4.00 -4.63
CA LEU A 63 13.43 -3.84 -5.11
C LEU A 63 13.38 -3.55 -6.61
N GLY A 64 14.24 -2.65 -7.10
CA GLY A 64 14.31 -2.31 -8.53
C GLY A 64 14.69 -3.51 -9.39
N GLU A 65 15.70 -4.27 -8.96
CA GLU A 65 16.13 -5.51 -9.64
C GLU A 65 15.00 -6.55 -9.66
N PHE A 66 14.27 -6.70 -8.55
CA PHE A 66 13.08 -7.57 -8.48
C PHE A 66 12.00 -7.12 -9.47
N LEU A 67 11.68 -5.82 -9.54
CA LEU A 67 10.64 -5.30 -10.43
C LEU A 67 11.02 -5.49 -11.91
N ILE A 68 12.29 -5.29 -12.28
CA ILE A 68 12.77 -5.55 -13.64
C ILE A 68 12.61 -7.04 -13.97
N GLN A 69 13.12 -7.93 -13.11
CA GLN A 69 12.98 -9.37 -13.30
C GLN A 69 11.51 -9.79 -13.46
N LYS A 70 10.63 -9.28 -12.58
CA LYS A 70 9.20 -9.55 -12.63
C LYS A 70 8.54 -9.00 -13.91
N SER A 71 8.99 -7.84 -14.39
CA SER A 71 8.51 -7.26 -15.66
C SER A 71 8.84 -8.16 -16.85
N ASN A 72 10.07 -8.71 -16.89
CA ASN A 72 10.46 -9.68 -17.92
C ASN A 72 9.64 -10.97 -17.85
N GLU A 73 9.29 -11.46 -16.66
CA GLU A 73 8.45 -12.65 -16.49
C GLU A 73 6.99 -12.41 -16.92
N VAL A 74 6.43 -11.24 -16.58
CA VAL A 74 5.04 -10.89 -16.90
C VAL A 74 4.88 -10.51 -18.37
N GLU A 75 5.83 -9.74 -18.91
CA GLU A 75 5.79 -9.27 -20.30
C GLU A 75 6.32 -10.34 -21.27
N GLY A 76 7.34 -11.11 -20.86
CA GLY A 76 7.86 -12.27 -21.59
C GLY A 76 6.98 -13.52 -21.47
N GLY A 77 6.16 -13.63 -20.41
CA GLY A 77 5.15 -14.68 -20.21
C GLY A 77 3.73 -14.28 -20.64
N GLY A 78 3.50 -13.02 -21.00
CA GLY A 78 2.20 -12.49 -21.42
C GLY A 78 1.77 -12.88 -22.84
N ALA A 79 2.64 -13.54 -23.61
CA ALA A 79 2.37 -14.01 -24.96
C ALA A 79 1.93 -15.49 -25.06
N SER A 80 1.59 -16.16 -23.95
CA SER A 80 1.16 -17.58 -23.96
C SER A 80 -0.28 -17.82 -23.47
N GLY A 81 -1.09 -16.76 -23.29
CA GLY A 81 -2.43 -16.84 -22.70
C GLY A 81 -3.63 -16.58 -23.63
N LYS A 82 -3.49 -16.59 -24.95
CA LYS A 82 -4.64 -16.39 -25.86
C LYS A 82 -4.49 -17.11 -27.20
N SER A 83 -4.69 -18.42 -27.20
CA SER A 83 -5.17 -19.14 -28.39
C SER A 83 -6.69 -19.29 -28.25
N PRO A 84 -7.49 -18.61 -29.08
CA PRO A 84 -8.84 -19.05 -29.37
C PRO A 84 -8.77 -20.04 -30.54
N GLU A 85 -9.11 -21.30 -30.29
CA GLU A 85 -9.65 -22.19 -31.33
C GLU A 85 -10.92 -22.84 -30.78
#